data_AF-A0A803L568-F1
#
_entry.id   AF-A0A803L568-F1
#
_cell.length_a   1.000
_cell.length_b   1.000
_cell.length_c   1.000
_cell.angle_alpha   90.00
_cell.angle_beta   90.00
_cell.angle_gamma   90.00
#
_symmetry.space_group_name_H-M   'P 1'
#
loop_
_entity.id
_entity.type
_entity.pdbx_description
1 polymer ?
#
loop_
_entity_poly.entity_id
_entity_poly.type
_entity_poly.pdbx_seq_one_letter_code
_entity_poly.pdbx_strand_id
1 'polypeptide(L)'
;MGTVNTALSVMAYDYPPEKISVYVSDDGGSQVTLFAFMEAAKFGRHWLPFCRENNVVERCPEAYFNGGFYATSRSLEADKMKTMYESMKVRVENALERGKVEERHIDDEGMLEAFAKWTNNFTRQVHPTVIQVLLSTTKDKDVTGKLMPNLIYVSREKSKVHHHRFKAGALNALVRVSATMTNAPIVLTLDCDTYSNDPQIIKRALCYFLDPEIRPTLAYLQFPQIFRGLNKGDIYFSEHKRLFQINPLGMDGLYGPNYVGTGCFFQRRAFFGSPSSLIQPEVPELSPNHVVNKPIRSQEILELAHSVAACNYENKEEWGEKISDPRFLLYIFLFIGANGKDLIDFLLEKGTFERWWNAQRMLMICGLSSFLFGCIDYALGSLGITIRGFDVTSKLQDNELSKRYDQGTFEFGVASPMFVPMTMAAIINLISFVMGVLGVFRKGMENMEGLILQILLSGFVVINCWPLYQAMVFRSDKGRMPTKITLIAAFLASILIVGS
;
A
#
# COMPACT_ATOMS: atom_id res chain seq x y z
N MET A 1 -1.58 7.27 17.53
CA MET A 1 -1.12 5.95 18.02
C MET A 1 -0.42 5.09 16.97
N GLY A 2 -1.00 4.77 15.80
CA GLY A 2 -0.38 3.87 14.79
C GLY A 2 1.13 4.02 14.61
N THR A 3 1.60 5.21 14.22
CA THR A 3 3.02 5.51 13.99
C THR A 3 3.94 5.25 15.20
N VAL A 4 3.44 5.46 16.42
CA VAL A 4 4.17 5.19 17.67
C VAL A 4 4.34 3.68 17.87
N ASN A 5 3.28 2.91 17.61
CA ASN A 5 3.32 1.45 17.71
C ASN A 5 4.24 0.83 16.65
N THR A 6 4.26 1.36 15.43
CA THR A 6 5.25 1.02 14.39
C THR A 6 6.68 1.21 14.89
N ALA A 7 7.00 2.39 15.43
CA ALA A 7 8.34 2.69 15.91
C ALA A 7 8.76 1.82 17.10
N LEU A 8 7.87 1.62 18.09
CA LEU A 8 8.12 0.73 19.22
C LEU A 8 8.35 -0.72 18.78
N SER A 9 7.61 -1.20 17.76
CA SER A 9 7.81 -2.51 17.16
C SER A 9 9.22 -2.69 16.58
N VAL A 10 9.72 -1.73 15.80
CA VAL A 10 11.06 -1.83 15.17
C VAL A 10 12.21 -1.47 16.12
N MET A 11 11.97 -0.66 17.14
CA MET A 11 12.94 -0.45 18.22
C MET A 11 13.14 -1.72 19.06
N ALA A 12 12.14 -2.59 19.13
CA ALA A 12 12.19 -3.84 19.89
C ALA A 12 12.60 -5.07 19.06
N TYR A 13 13.27 -4.88 17.92
CA TYR A 13 13.89 -5.97 17.15
C TYR A 13 14.91 -6.77 17.97
N ASP A 14 15.02 -8.07 17.69
CA ASP A 14 16.04 -8.97 18.24
C ASP A 14 17.36 -8.76 17.45
N TYR A 15 17.97 -7.60 17.65
CA TYR A 15 19.26 -7.21 17.07
C TYR A 15 19.96 -6.20 18.01
N PRO A 16 21.30 -6.06 18.00
CA PRO A 16 22.00 -5.17 18.93
C PRO A 16 21.50 -3.71 18.82
N PRO A 17 21.06 -3.07 19.94
CA PRO A 17 20.47 -1.73 19.92
C PRO A 17 21.35 -0.67 19.26
N GLU A 18 22.67 -0.74 19.45
CA GLU A 18 23.68 0.14 18.88
C GLU A 18 23.84 0.03 17.35
N LYS A 19 23.17 -0.95 16.72
CA LYS A 19 23.08 -1.11 15.26
C LYS A 19 21.72 -0.73 14.69
N ILE A 20 20.74 -0.39 15.53
CA ILE A 20 19.41 0.06 15.12
C ILE A 20 19.32 1.58 15.27
N SER A 21 18.74 2.25 14.28
CA SER A 21 18.44 3.69 14.35
C SER A 21 17.15 3.98 13.61
N VAL A 22 16.15 4.49 14.34
CA VAL A 22 14.79 4.71 13.86
C VAL A 22 14.61 6.19 13.57
N TYR A 23 14.36 6.49 12.29
CA TYR A 23 14.11 7.85 11.81
C TYR A 23 12.64 8.02 11.48
N VAL A 24 11.98 8.98 12.11
CA VAL A 24 10.56 9.29 11.93
C VAL A 24 10.45 10.60 11.15
N SER A 25 9.82 10.56 9.97
CA SER A 25 9.50 11.78 9.23
C SER A 25 8.09 12.28 9.57
N ASP A 26 7.98 13.54 10.00
CA ASP A 26 6.71 14.25 10.11
C ASP A 26 6.62 15.36 9.06
N ASP A 27 5.89 15.08 7.99
CA ASP A 27 5.67 16.01 6.87
C ASP A 27 4.66 17.13 7.19
N GLY A 28 4.02 17.08 8.36
CA GLY A 28 3.11 18.10 8.86
C GLY A 28 3.71 19.03 9.92
N GLY A 29 4.84 18.65 10.52
CA GLY A 29 5.51 19.40 11.57
C GLY A 29 4.64 19.60 12.80
N SER A 30 3.94 18.55 13.26
CA SER A 30 3.02 18.67 14.40
C SER A 30 3.74 18.47 15.72
N GLN A 31 3.62 19.44 16.62
CA GLN A 31 4.07 19.34 18.02
C GLN A 31 3.48 18.10 18.73
N VAL A 32 2.26 17.69 18.38
CA VAL A 32 1.60 16.50 18.94
C VAL A 32 2.30 15.22 18.46
N THR A 33 2.81 15.18 17.23
CA THR A 33 3.63 14.05 16.76
C THR A 33 4.93 13.97 17.58
N LEU A 34 5.65 15.08 17.73
CA LEU A 34 6.88 15.11 18.52
C LEU A 34 6.64 14.64 19.96
N PHE A 35 5.59 15.16 20.61
CA PHE A 35 5.17 14.74 21.95
C PHE A 35 4.85 13.24 22.02
N ALA A 36 4.12 12.71 21.04
CA ALA A 36 3.80 11.29 20.98
C ALA A 36 5.07 10.40 20.91
N PHE A 37 6.13 10.89 20.26
CA PHE A 37 7.41 10.18 20.21
C PHE A 37 8.29 10.38 21.46
N MET A 38 8.17 11.51 22.16
CA MET A 38 8.77 11.70 23.49
C MET A 38 8.15 10.76 24.52
N GLU A 39 6.82 10.65 24.52
CA GLU A 39 6.09 9.70 25.36
C GLU A 39 6.39 8.23 24.98
N ALA A 40 6.53 7.94 23.68
CA ALA A 40 7.01 6.64 23.21
C ALA A 40 8.44 6.32 23.67
N ALA A 41 9.34 7.31 23.71
CA ALA A 41 10.70 7.12 24.23
C ALA A 41 10.70 6.77 25.73
N LYS A 42 9.85 7.44 26.53
CA LYS A 42 9.64 7.12 27.95
C LYS A 42 9.11 5.70 28.14
N PHE A 43 8.04 5.31 27.42
CA PHE A 43 7.48 3.95 27.49
C PHE A 43 8.46 2.88 26.97
N GLY A 44 9.24 3.20 25.93
CA GLY A 44 10.24 2.34 25.32
C GLY A 44 11.29 1.83 26.32
N ARG A 45 11.66 2.64 27.32
CA ARG A 45 12.59 2.24 28.41
C ARG A 45 12.10 1.02 29.21
N HIS A 46 10.80 0.73 29.17
CA HIS A 46 10.16 -0.43 29.82
C HIS A 46 9.75 -1.50 28.80
N TRP A 47 9.20 -1.09 27.64
CA TRP A 47 8.70 -2.01 26.62
C TRP A 47 9.79 -2.87 25.96
N LEU A 48 10.93 -2.27 25.63
CA LEU A 48 12.04 -2.95 24.95
C LEU A 48 12.64 -4.10 25.79
N PRO A 49 13.01 -3.91 27.08
CA PRO A 49 13.48 -5.02 27.90
C PRO A 49 12.37 -6.05 28.16
N PHE A 50 11.14 -5.63 28.46
CA PHE A 50 9.99 -6.53 28.63
C PHE A 50 9.83 -7.50 27.44
N CYS A 51 9.86 -6.99 26.22
CA CYS A 51 9.77 -7.80 25.01
C CYS A 51 10.94 -8.79 24.85
N ARG A 52 12.15 -8.38 25.27
CA ARG A 52 13.37 -9.19 25.18
C ARG A 52 13.37 -10.31 26.20
N GLU A 53 12.96 -10.03 27.43
CA GLU A 53 13.02 -10.95 28.57
C GLU A 53 11.86 -11.94 28.56
N ASN A 54 10.67 -11.51 28.11
CA ASN A 54 9.50 -12.37 27.96
C ASN A 54 9.39 -13.03 26.57
N ASN A 55 10.42 -12.93 25.72
CA ASN A 55 10.45 -13.49 24.35
C ASN A 55 9.21 -13.15 23.49
N VAL A 56 8.65 -11.96 23.66
CA VAL A 56 7.42 -11.52 22.97
C VAL A 56 7.65 -11.57 21.45
N VAL A 57 6.76 -12.19 20.68
CA VAL A 57 6.89 -12.18 19.20
C VAL A 57 6.22 -10.93 18.60
N GLU A 58 5.02 -10.60 19.08
CA GLU A 58 4.27 -9.42 18.64
C GLU A 58 4.83 -8.14 19.31
N ARG A 59 5.79 -7.48 18.66
CA ARG A 59 6.49 -6.30 19.21
C ARG A 59 5.69 -5.00 19.15
N CYS A 60 4.56 -4.99 18.43
CA CYS A 60 3.64 -3.85 18.37
C CYS A 60 2.74 -3.84 19.62
N PRO A 61 2.81 -2.82 20.51
CA PRO A 61 2.10 -2.84 21.80
C PRO A 61 0.57 -3.02 21.65
N GLU A 62 -0.07 -2.25 20.78
CA GLU A 62 -1.52 -2.35 20.53
C GLU A 62 -1.91 -3.75 20.01
N ALA A 63 -1.11 -4.34 19.13
CA ALA A 63 -1.36 -5.68 18.60
C ALA A 63 -1.13 -6.78 19.64
N TYR A 64 -0.15 -6.60 20.54
CA TYR A 64 0.11 -7.50 21.66
C TYR A 64 -1.03 -7.47 22.68
N PHE A 65 -1.40 -6.28 23.19
CA PHE A 65 -2.41 -6.12 24.25
C PHE A 65 -3.85 -6.38 23.83
N ASN A 66 -4.13 -6.34 22.52
CA ASN A 66 -5.42 -6.74 21.92
C ASN A 66 -5.37 -8.17 21.34
N GLY A 67 -4.21 -8.83 21.36
CA GLY A 67 -3.99 -10.15 20.78
C GLY A 67 -4.24 -11.31 21.76
N GLY A 68 -4.52 -12.50 21.21
CA GLY A 68 -4.72 -13.71 22.00
C GLY A 68 -3.51 -14.10 22.87
N PHE A 69 -2.28 -13.73 22.45
CA PHE A 69 -1.07 -13.97 23.22
C PHE A 69 -1.09 -13.31 24.60
N TYR A 70 -1.55 -12.07 24.73
CA TYR A 70 -1.66 -11.38 26.03
C TYR A 70 -2.69 -12.08 26.93
N ALA A 71 -3.79 -12.59 26.36
CA ALA A 71 -4.79 -13.35 27.12
C ALA A 71 -4.22 -14.67 27.68
N THR A 72 -3.32 -15.34 26.95
CA THR A 72 -2.69 -16.60 27.39
C THR A 72 -1.42 -16.43 28.23
N SER A 73 -0.69 -15.31 28.07
CA SER A 73 0.58 -15.03 28.78
C SER A 73 0.42 -14.00 29.92
N ARG A 74 -0.80 -13.87 30.45
CA ARG A 74 -1.14 -12.83 31.42
C ARG A 74 -0.35 -13.00 32.72
N SER A 75 0.43 -11.98 33.06
CA SER A 75 1.21 -11.89 34.29
C SER A 75 1.02 -10.52 34.95
N LEU A 76 1.37 -10.39 36.23
CA LEU A 76 1.35 -9.10 36.92
C LEU A 76 2.25 -8.04 36.25
N GLU A 77 3.33 -8.49 35.59
CA GLU A 77 4.22 -7.63 34.82
C GLU A 77 3.56 -7.17 33.50
N ALA A 78 2.90 -8.08 32.78
CA ALA A 78 2.17 -7.75 31.56
C ALA A 78 0.99 -6.80 31.82
N ASP A 79 0.25 -6.99 32.92
CA ASP A 79 -0.84 -6.10 33.34
C ASP A 79 -0.33 -4.70 33.71
N LYS A 80 0.83 -4.60 34.39
CA LYS A 80 1.52 -3.32 34.64
C LYS A 80 1.96 -2.66 33.33
N MET A 81 2.56 -3.42 32.40
CA MET A 81 2.99 -2.91 31.10
C MET A 81 1.80 -2.41 30.27
N LYS A 82 0.67 -3.12 30.29
CA LYS A 82 -0.58 -2.67 29.66
C LYS A 82 -1.06 -1.36 30.27
N THR A 83 -1.03 -1.25 31.60
CA THR A 83 -1.43 -0.01 32.31
C THR A 83 -0.55 1.18 31.90
N MET A 84 0.76 0.97 31.75
CA MET A 84 1.69 2.00 31.26
C MET A 84 1.43 2.38 29.80
N TYR A 85 1.12 1.39 28.94
CA TYR A 85 0.76 1.62 27.53
C TYR A 85 -0.53 2.45 27.40
N GLU A 86 -1.61 2.07 28.08
CA GLU A 86 -2.86 2.83 28.06
C GLU A 86 -2.68 4.24 28.65
N SER A 87 -1.87 4.39 29.71
CA SER A 87 -1.54 5.70 30.28
C SER A 87 -0.81 6.62 29.29
N MET A 88 0.14 6.07 28.52
CA MET A 88 0.81 6.78 27.42
C MET A 88 -0.18 7.15 26.31
N LYS A 89 -1.00 6.20 25.87
CA LYS A 89 -2.02 6.35 24.82
C LYS A 89 -3.00 7.48 25.15
N VAL A 90 -3.56 7.48 26.36
CA VAL A 90 -4.46 8.53 26.86
C VAL A 90 -3.79 9.91 26.88
N ARG A 91 -2.50 10.04 27.26
CA ARG A 91 -1.80 11.34 27.19
C ARG A 91 -1.67 11.85 25.74
N VAL A 92 -1.32 10.97 24.81
CA VAL A 92 -1.20 11.31 23.39
C VAL A 92 -2.55 11.66 22.76
N GLU A 93 -3.60 10.93 23.08
CA GLU A 93 -4.96 11.17 22.59
C GLU A 93 -5.53 12.50 23.14
N ASN A 94 -5.35 12.80 24.42
CA ASN A 94 -5.70 14.11 25.00
C ASN A 94 -4.98 15.28 24.30
N ALA A 95 -3.68 15.14 23.99
CA ALA A 95 -2.93 16.18 23.28
C ALA A 95 -3.39 16.34 21.82
N LEU A 96 -3.83 15.24 21.18
CA LEU A 96 -4.38 15.24 19.83
C LEU A 96 -5.76 15.90 19.77
N GLU A 97 -6.67 15.57 20.69
CA GLU A 97 -8.00 16.20 20.80
C GLU A 97 -7.91 17.71 21.05
N ARG A 98 -6.94 18.13 21.87
CA ARG A 98 -6.68 19.54 22.17
C ARG A 98 -5.91 20.28 21.07
N GLY A 99 -5.31 19.55 20.11
CA GLY A 99 -4.42 20.09 19.08
C GLY A 99 -3.10 20.69 19.61
N LYS A 100 -2.83 20.58 20.91
CA LYS A 100 -1.65 21.15 21.56
C LYS A 100 -1.18 20.33 22.75
N VAL A 101 0.12 20.42 23.02
CA VAL A 101 0.76 19.88 24.23
C VAL A 101 0.53 20.87 25.36
N GLU A 102 0.24 20.38 26.57
CA GLU A 102 0.11 21.21 27.76
C GLU A 102 1.45 21.27 28.51
N GLU A 103 1.80 22.44 29.06
CA GLU A 103 3.03 22.66 29.82
C GLU A 103 3.22 21.65 30.97
N ARG A 104 2.13 21.20 31.61
CA ARG A 104 2.16 20.14 32.64
C ARG A 104 2.71 18.78 32.18
N HIS A 105 2.81 18.56 30.87
CA HIS A 105 3.40 17.34 30.28
C HIS A 105 4.83 17.57 29.78
N ILE A 106 5.36 18.78 29.93
CA ILE A 106 6.73 19.13 29.62
C ILE A 106 7.56 19.01 30.91
N ASP A 107 7.99 17.79 31.22
CA ASP A 107 8.66 17.40 32.47
C ASP A 107 10.20 17.45 32.40
N ASP A 108 10.77 17.94 31.30
CA ASP A 108 12.22 18.04 31.07
C ASP A 108 12.60 19.34 30.32
N GLU A 109 13.77 19.89 30.65
CA GLU A 109 14.31 21.13 30.07
C GLU A 109 14.63 20.97 28.57
N GLY A 110 15.08 19.79 28.15
CA GLY A 110 15.27 19.47 26.73
C GLY A 110 13.97 19.43 25.93
N MET A 111 12.83 19.11 26.57
CA MET A 111 11.53 19.22 25.91
C MET A 111 11.05 20.67 25.80
N LEU A 112 11.31 21.54 26.79
CA LEU A 112 11.05 22.98 26.67
C LEU A 112 11.80 23.58 25.47
N GLU A 113 13.10 23.31 25.35
CA GLU A 113 13.91 23.75 24.20
C GLU A 113 13.38 23.17 22.87
N ALA A 114 12.93 21.91 22.89
CA ALA A 114 12.39 21.27 21.69
C ALA A 114 11.08 21.90 21.21
N PHE A 115 10.16 22.24 22.12
CA PHE A 115 8.88 22.86 21.79
C PHE A 115 8.99 24.37 21.47
N ALA A 116 10.02 25.07 21.96
CA ALA A 116 10.27 26.48 21.61
C ALA A 116 10.42 26.74 20.09
N LYS A 117 10.68 25.69 19.29
CA LYS A 117 10.72 25.76 17.82
C LYS A 117 9.33 26.01 17.19
N TRP A 118 8.23 25.71 17.88
CA TRP A 118 6.85 25.93 17.43
C TRP A 118 6.35 27.34 17.76
N THR A 119 6.87 28.33 17.03
CA THR A 119 6.39 29.73 17.12
C THR A 119 5.01 29.93 16.49
N ASN A 120 4.36 31.07 16.75
CA ASN A 120 3.04 31.42 16.18
C ASN A 120 2.98 31.40 14.64
N ASN A 121 4.11 31.51 13.95
CA ASN A 121 4.20 31.44 12.49
C ASN A 121 4.40 30.00 11.95
N PHE A 122 4.60 29.02 12.83
CA PHE A 122 4.80 27.63 12.46
C PHE A 122 3.47 27.03 11.97
N THR A 123 3.42 26.65 10.70
CA THR A 123 2.23 26.01 10.08
C THR A 123 2.66 24.85 9.20
N ARG A 124 1.78 23.87 8.98
CA ARG A 124 2.01 22.72 8.06
C ARG A 124 2.52 23.09 6.65
N GLN A 125 2.33 24.34 6.21
CA GLN A 125 2.78 24.83 4.90
C GLN A 125 4.03 25.73 4.98
N VAL A 126 4.36 26.25 6.16
CA VAL A 126 5.49 27.17 6.40
C VAL A 126 6.08 26.88 7.77
N HIS A 127 7.23 26.22 7.80
CA HIS A 127 8.01 26.00 9.02
C HIS A 127 9.47 25.65 8.70
N PRO A 128 10.44 25.98 9.58
CA PRO A 128 11.84 25.57 9.41
C PRO A 128 12.01 24.04 9.55
N THR A 129 13.20 23.53 9.23
CA THR A 129 13.56 22.14 9.54
C THR A 129 13.67 21.96 11.06
N VAL A 130 13.07 20.90 11.59
CA VAL A 130 13.17 20.46 12.98
C VAL A 130 13.74 19.04 13.01
N ILE A 131 14.90 18.87 13.62
CA ILE A 131 15.48 17.55 13.96
C ILE A 131 15.58 17.48 15.48
N GLN A 132 15.19 16.35 16.06
CA GLN A 132 15.33 16.06 17.49
C GLN A 132 15.78 14.61 17.70
N VAL A 133 16.81 14.42 18.51
CA VAL A 133 17.26 13.08 18.97
C VAL A 133 16.57 12.81 20.30
N LEU A 134 15.61 11.89 20.29
CA LEU A 134 14.75 11.57 21.43
C LEU A 134 15.35 10.46 22.31
N LEU A 135 16.13 9.58 21.69
CA LEU A 135 16.96 8.58 22.36
C LEU A 135 18.28 8.47 21.60
N SER A 136 19.39 8.35 22.32
CA SER A 136 20.72 8.11 21.75
C SER A 136 21.39 6.86 22.31
N THR A 137 21.90 6.00 21.42
CA THR A 137 22.66 4.78 21.77
C THR A 137 23.90 5.02 22.62
N THR A 138 24.39 6.26 22.71
CA THR A 138 25.57 6.62 23.52
C THR A 138 25.22 7.07 24.94
N LYS A 139 23.95 7.43 25.20
CA LYS A 139 23.51 8.05 26.47
C LYS A 139 22.36 7.27 27.12
N ASP A 140 21.34 6.92 26.35
CA ASP A 140 20.08 6.37 26.85
C ASP A 140 20.15 4.87 27.12
N LYS A 141 19.63 4.50 28.30
CA LYS A 141 19.53 3.12 28.77
C LYS A 141 18.10 2.78 29.14
N ASP A 142 17.73 1.52 28.93
CA ASP A 142 16.50 0.94 29.43
C ASP A 142 16.57 0.70 30.95
N VAL A 143 15.46 0.30 31.57
CA VAL A 143 15.41 0.04 33.02
C VAL A 143 16.30 -1.11 33.50
N THR A 144 16.88 -1.89 32.58
CA THR A 144 17.85 -2.97 32.87
C THR A 144 19.30 -2.50 32.72
N GLY A 145 19.52 -1.23 32.38
CA GLY A 145 20.83 -0.62 32.18
C GLY A 145 21.45 -0.89 30.80
N LYS A 146 20.73 -1.52 29.87
CA LYS A 146 21.20 -1.80 28.50
C LYS A 146 20.93 -0.59 27.60
N LEU A 147 21.79 -0.36 26.61
CA LEU A 147 21.65 0.76 25.67
C LEU A 147 20.37 0.62 24.82
N MET A 148 19.75 1.75 24.48
CA MET A 148 18.57 1.80 23.61
C MET A 148 18.92 2.19 22.18
N PRO A 149 18.14 1.77 21.16
CA PRO A 149 18.30 2.24 19.78
C PRO A 149 18.14 3.76 19.66
N ASN A 150 18.77 4.36 18.64
CA ASN A 150 18.56 5.77 18.36
C ASN A 150 17.11 5.99 17.89
N LEU A 151 16.45 7.03 18.40
CA LEU A 151 15.14 7.49 17.93
C LEU A 151 15.24 8.96 17.53
N ILE A 152 15.08 9.25 16.24
CA ILE A 152 15.24 10.60 15.69
C ILE A 152 13.93 11.05 15.05
N TYR A 153 13.38 12.17 15.53
CA TYR A 153 12.28 12.88 14.88
C TYR A 153 12.85 13.87 13.85
N VAL A 154 12.28 13.87 12.65
CA VAL A 154 12.67 14.74 11.52
C VAL A 154 11.42 15.35 10.91
N SER A 155 11.28 16.67 11.00
CA SER A 155 10.36 17.43 10.17
C SER A 155 11.18 18.32 9.24
N ARG A 156 11.11 18.07 7.93
CA ARG A 156 11.81 18.86 6.92
C ARG A 156 11.12 20.20 6.71
N GLU A 157 11.89 21.22 6.36
CA GLU A 157 11.37 22.56 6.04
C GLU A 157 10.16 22.52 5.08
N LYS A 158 9.18 23.38 5.37
CA LYS A 158 8.04 23.68 4.51
C LYS A 158 8.03 25.15 4.14
N SER A 159 7.73 25.42 2.87
CA SER A 159 7.56 26.75 2.29
C SER A 159 6.51 26.70 1.20
N LYS A 160 5.65 27.72 1.11
CA LYS A 160 4.62 27.86 0.08
C LYS A 160 5.18 28.08 -1.33
N VAL A 161 6.46 28.47 -1.45
CA VAL A 161 7.12 28.79 -2.72
C VAL A 161 7.64 27.54 -3.44
N HIS A 162 7.79 26.41 -2.74
CA HIS A 162 8.43 25.20 -3.28
C HIS A 162 7.49 24.00 -3.32
N HIS A 163 7.64 23.15 -4.34
CA HIS A 163 6.89 21.91 -4.46
C HIS A 163 7.58 20.75 -3.71
N HIS A 164 6.89 20.18 -2.71
CA HIS A 164 7.50 19.28 -1.72
C HIS A 164 7.53 17.80 -2.08
N ARG A 165 6.92 17.36 -3.19
CA ARG A 165 6.93 15.96 -3.68
C ARG A 165 6.49 14.90 -2.64
N PHE A 166 5.61 15.28 -1.71
CA PHE A 166 4.99 14.41 -0.68
C PHE A 166 5.94 13.34 -0.09
N LYS A 167 5.52 12.06 -0.08
CA LYS A 167 6.25 10.91 0.50
C LYS A 167 7.64 10.72 -0.09
N ALA A 168 7.82 10.89 -1.40
CA ALA A 168 9.12 10.75 -2.06
C ALA A 168 10.11 11.83 -1.58
N GLY A 169 9.66 13.07 -1.43
CA GLY A 169 10.47 14.16 -0.88
C GLY A 169 10.85 13.94 0.60
N ALA A 170 9.96 13.33 1.38
CA ALA A 170 10.21 12.98 2.78
C ALA A 170 11.25 11.85 2.92
N LEU A 171 11.09 10.74 2.18
CA LEU A 171 12.06 9.64 2.15
C LEU A 171 13.44 10.12 1.69
N ASN A 172 13.52 10.95 0.66
CA ASN A 172 14.79 11.53 0.20
C ASN A 172 15.45 12.42 1.27
N ALA A 173 14.66 13.13 2.09
CA ALA A 173 15.18 13.89 3.23
C ALA A 173 15.73 12.96 4.33
N LEU A 174 15.00 11.89 4.68
CA LEU A 174 15.47 10.88 5.64
C LEU A 174 16.75 10.18 5.18
N VAL A 175 16.89 9.85 3.89
CA VAL A 175 18.12 9.24 3.35
C VAL A 175 19.32 10.17 3.54
N ARG A 176 19.18 11.48 3.29
CA ARG A 176 20.23 12.48 3.53
C ARG A 176 20.54 12.67 5.02
N VAL A 177 19.53 12.91 5.85
CA VAL A 177 19.71 13.13 7.30
C VAL A 177 20.35 11.91 7.98
N SER A 178 19.90 10.70 7.64
CA SER A 178 20.50 9.47 8.17
C SER A 178 21.94 9.25 7.68
N ALA A 179 22.29 9.67 6.45
CA ALA A 179 23.67 9.62 5.95
C ALA A 179 24.63 10.49 6.78
N THR A 180 24.18 11.68 7.20
CA THR A 180 24.98 12.57 8.07
C THR A 180 25.10 12.06 9.50
N MET A 181 24.05 11.44 10.05
CA MET A 181 23.98 11.12 11.49
C MET A 181 24.45 9.71 11.87
N THR A 182 24.14 8.68 11.08
CA THR A 182 24.47 7.27 11.41
C THR A 182 25.02 6.46 10.24
N ASN A 183 24.79 6.91 9.01
CA ASN A 183 25.23 6.34 7.74
C ASN A 183 25.06 4.82 7.60
N ALA A 184 23.96 4.26 8.14
CA ALA A 184 23.72 2.83 8.12
C ALA A 184 23.67 2.27 6.68
N PRO A 185 24.41 1.19 6.34
CA PRO A 185 24.56 0.69 4.98
C PRO A 185 23.29 0.00 4.43
N ILE A 186 22.36 -0.38 5.32
CA ILE A 186 21.06 -0.95 4.99
C ILE A 186 19.98 0.01 5.52
N VAL A 187 18.94 0.25 4.71
CA VAL A 187 17.83 1.16 5.03
C VAL A 187 16.52 0.41 4.88
N LEU A 188 15.77 0.27 5.98
CA LEU A 188 14.42 -0.30 5.97
C LEU A 188 13.38 0.82 5.78
N THR A 189 12.57 0.75 4.72
CA THR A 189 11.42 1.65 4.52
C THR A 189 10.16 1.02 5.11
N LEU A 190 9.46 1.76 5.98
CA LEU A 190 8.20 1.34 6.59
C LEU A 190 7.18 2.48 6.62
N ASP A 191 5.90 2.12 6.51
CA ASP A 191 4.76 3.02 6.65
C ASP A 191 4.16 2.97 8.05
N CYS A 192 3.50 4.06 8.44
CA CYS A 192 3.01 4.34 9.81
C CYS A 192 1.84 3.45 10.30
N ASP A 193 1.30 2.62 9.42
CA ASP A 193 0.27 1.62 9.65
C ASP A 193 0.82 0.18 9.56
N THR A 194 2.10 0.02 9.23
CA THR A 194 2.81 -1.27 9.25
C THR A 194 3.61 -1.46 10.53
N TYR A 195 3.79 -2.69 10.98
CA TYR A 195 4.68 -3.06 12.09
C TYR A 195 5.25 -4.45 11.84
N SER A 196 6.35 -4.78 12.50
CA SER A 196 6.98 -6.08 12.30
C SER A 196 6.31 -7.17 13.11
N ASN A 197 5.96 -8.25 12.42
CA ASN A 197 5.42 -9.49 12.97
C ASN A 197 6.52 -10.53 13.32
N ASP A 198 7.78 -10.28 12.94
CA ASP A 198 8.93 -11.12 13.28
C ASP A 198 10.06 -10.26 13.87
N PRO A 199 10.41 -10.42 15.16
CA PRO A 199 11.51 -9.67 15.77
C PRO A 199 12.89 -10.03 15.19
N GLN A 200 13.03 -11.17 14.50
CA GLN A 200 14.29 -11.65 13.91
C GLN A 200 14.46 -11.27 12.44
N ILE A 201 13.55 -10.49 11.86
CA ILE A 201 13.55 -10.17 10.43
C ILE A 201 14.86 -9.52 9.94
N ILE A 202 15.53 -8.73 10.79
CA ILE A 202 16.86 -8.16 10.48
C ILE A 202 17.89 -9.28 10.27
N LYS A 203 17.92 -10.31 11.12
CA LYS A 203 18.83 -11.46 10.99
C LYS A 203 18.57 -12.21 9.68
N ARG A 204 17.30 -12.39 9.30
CA ARG A 204 16.92 -13.02 8.02
C ARG A 204 17.31 -12.19 6.80
N ALA A 205 17.08 -10.87 6.83
CA ALA A 205 17.49 -9.97 5.76
C ALA A 205 19.02 -9.94 5.60
N LEU A 206 19.76 -9.97 6.71
CA LEU A 206 21.23 -10.00 6.69
C LEU A 206 21.81 -11.25 6.01
N CYS A 207 21.12 -12.39 5.99
CA CYS A 207 21.58 -13.56 5.24
C CYS A 207 21.86 -13.21 3.77
N TYR A 208 20.95 -12.49 3.11
CA TYR A 208 21.10 -12.06 1.71
C TYR A 208 22.10 -10.91 1.52
N PHE A 209 22.19 -9.96 2.47
CA PHE A 209 23.15 -8.84 2.37
C PHE A 209 24.61 -9.24 2.69
N LEU A 210 24.81 -10.39 3.34
CA LEU A 210 26.11 -10.94 3.68
C LEU A 210 26.54 -12.09 2.75
N ASP A 211 25.60 -12.65 1.98
CA ASP A 211 25.88 -13.63 0.93
C ASP A 211 26.79 -13.02 -0.16
N PRO A 212 27.99 -13.59 -0.42
CA PRO A 212 28.94 -13.01 -1.38
C PRO A 212 28.51 -13.16 -2.85
N GLU A 213 27.62 -14.10 -3.17
CA GLU A 213 27.10 -14.34 -4.52
C GLU A 213 25.95 -13.38 -4.85
N ILE A 214 25.05 -13.15 -3.88
CA ILE A 214 23.86 -12.30 -4.07
C ILE A 214 24.17 -10.81 -3.86
N ARG A 215 25.01 -10.46 -2.87
CA ARG A 215 25.31 -9.07 -2.49
C ARG A 215 25.75 -8.12 -3.62
N PRO A 216 26.54 -8.53 -4.64
CA PRO A 216 26.99 -7.62 -5.70
C PRO A 216 25.86 -7.08 -6.58
N THR A 217 24.78 -7.85 -6.74
CA THR A 217 23.61 -7.50 -7.58
C THR A 217 22.39 -7.07 -6.76
N LEU A 218 22.39 -7.33 -5.45
CA LEU A 218 21.27 -7.04 -4.55
C LEU A 218 21.08 -5.53 -4.28
N ALA A 219 20.09 -4.93 -4.94
CA ALA A 219 19.66 -3.57 -4.64
C ALA A 219 18.78 -3.49 -3.37
N TYR A 220 17.83 -4.41 -3.21
CA TYR A 220 16.89 -4.46 -2.08
C TYR A 220 16.25 -5.84 -1.89
N LEU A 221 15.69 -6.06 -0.70
CA LEU A 221 14.83 -7.20 -0.35
C LEU A 221 13.44 -6.68 -0.01
N GLN A 222 12.42 -7.12 -0.73
CA GLN A 222 11.02 -6.78 -0.46
C GLN A 222 10.34 -7.92 0.29
N PHE A 223 9.87 -7.68 1.52
CA PHE A 223 9.03 -8.63 2.24
C PHE A 223 7.55 -8.48 1.85
N PRO A 224 6.75 -9.57 1.86
CA PRO A 224 5.34 -9.52 1.55
C PRO A 224 4.56 -8.70 2.59
N GLN A 225 3.62 -7.88 2.13
CA GLN A 225 2.71 -7.14 3.01
C GLN A 225 1.54 -8.04 3.42
N ILE A 226 1.17 -8.02 4.70
CA ILE A 226 0.11 -8.86 5.26
C ILE A 226 -0.87 -7.96 6.02
N PHE A 227 -2.11 -7.89 5.53
CA PHE A 227 -3.18 -7.11 6.13
C PHE A 227 -3.93 -7.93 7.19
N ARG A 228 -4.39 -7.27 8.26
CA ARG A 228 -5.21 -7.86 9.33
C ARG A 228 -6.60 -7.22 9.30
N GLY A 229 -7.58 -7.86 9.95
CA GLY A 229 -8.97 -7.40 9.96
C GLY A 229 -9.72 -7.68 8.66
N LEU A 230 -9.29 -8.69 7.89
CA LEU A 230 -10.01 -9.16 6.71
C LEU A 230 -11.25 -9.95 7.13
N ASN A 231 -12.41 -9.67 6.54
CA ASN A 231 -13.57 -10.55 6.67
C ASN A 231 -13.33 -11.89 5.97
N LYS A 232 -14.10 -12.93 6.34
CA LYS A 232 -13.89 -14.31 5.88
C LYS A 232 -13.83 -14.45 4.35
N GLY A 233 -14.68 -13.71 3.63
CA GLY A 233 -14.77 -13.73 2.17
C GLY A 233 -13.83 -12.77 1.44
N ASP A 234 -13.09 -11.91 2.15
CA ASP A 234 -12.26 -10.82 1.62
C ASP A 234 -12.95 -10.03 0.50
N ILE A 235 -14.15 -9.50 0.80
CA ILE A 235 -15.08 -8.98 -0.21
C ILE A 235 -14.55 -7.77 -0.99
N TYR A 236 -13.58 -7.05 -0.43
CA TYR A 236 -12.91 -5.91 -1.07
C TYR A 236 -11.52 -6.25 -1.61
N PHE A 237 -11.13 -7.54 -1.63
CA PHE A 237 -9.82 -8.01 -2.10
C PHE A 237 -8.64 -7.30 -1.41
N SER A 238 -8.81 -6.98 -0.12
CA SER A 238 -7.88 -6.15 0.67
C SER A 238 -6.63 -6.90 1.10
N GLU A 239 -6.55 -8.22 0.97
CA GLU A 239 -5.26 -8.94 1.05
C GLU A 239 -4.34 -8.59 -0.11
N HIS A 240 -4.89 -8.15 -1.26
CA HIS A 240 -4.16 -7.88 -2.50
C HIS A 240 -3.16 -9.00 -2.87
N LYS A 241 -3.57 -10.26 -2.62
CA LYS A 241 -2.74 -11.48 -2.67
C LYS A 241 -1.89 -11.62 -3.94
N ARG A 242 -2.44 -11.22 -5.09
CA ARG A 242 -1.71 -11.18 -6.37
C ARG A 242 -0.48 -10.27 -6.31
N LEU A 243 -0.63 -9.05 -5.82
CA LEU A 243 0.44 -8.05 -5.76
C LEU A 243 1.52 -8.40 -4.73
N PHE A 244 1.13 -8.92 -3.56
CA PHE A 244 2.04 -9.07 -2.42
C PHE A 244 2.55 -10.49 -2.16
N GLN A 245 1.95 -11.52 -2.76
CA GLN A 245 2.33 -12.93 -2.52
C GLN A 245 2.56 -13.69 -3.84
N ILE A 246 1.56 -13.75 -4.73
CA ILE A 246 1.62 -14.59 -5.94
C ILE A 246 2.62 -14.04 -6.97
N ASN A 247 2.46 -12.78 -7.41
CA ASN A 247 3.31 -12.21 -8.45
C ASN A 247 4.78 -12.08 -8.03
N PRO A 248 5.12 -11.65 -6.79
CA PRO A 248 6.51 -11.60 -6.31
C PRO A 248 7.27 -12.92 -6.47
N LEU A 249 6.64 -14.06 -6.15
CA LEU A 249 7.28 -15.39 -6.28
C LEU A 249 7.65 -15.71 -7.73
N GLY A 250 6.81 -15.34 -8.70
CA GLY A 250 7.12 -15.51 -10.13
C GLY A 250 8.18 -14.53 -10.64
N MET A 251 8.22 -13.31 -10.09
CA MET A 251 9.22 -12.30 -10.47
C MET A 251 10.61 -12.55 -9.86
N ASP A 252 10.68 -13.23 -8.73
CA ASP A 252 11.93 -13.58 -8.05
C ASP A 252 12.80 -14.53 -8.89
N GLY A 253 12.18 -15.40 -9.69
CA GLY A 253 12.86 -16.21 -10.71
C GLY A 253 13.35 -15.46 -11.95
N LEU A 254 13.19 -14.13 -12.00
CA LEU A 254 13.62 -13.28 -13.11
C LEU A 254 14.63 -12.21 -12.65
N TYR A 255 14.14 -11.09 -12.12
CA TYR A 255 14.94 -9.93 -11.69
C TYR A 255 14.57 -9.42 -10.29
N GLY A 256 13.77 -10.20 -9.54
CA GLY A 256 13.25 -9.81 -8.24
C GLY A 256 11.88 -9.10 -8.31
N PRO A 257 11.19 -9.01 -7.17
CA PRO A 257 9.87 -8.38 -7.07
C PRO A 257 9.93 -6.85 -7.12
N ASN A 258 8.81 -6.20 -7.48
CA ASN A 258 8.68 -4.75 -7.41
C ASN A 258 8.81 -4.22 -5.97
N TYR A 259 9.43 -3.05 -5.80
CA TYR A 259 9.29 -2.26 -4.57
C TYR A 259 7.85 -1.74 -4.43
N VAL A 260 7.21 -2.05 -3.30
CA VAL A 260 5.79 -1.74 -3.04
C VAL A 260 5.58 -0.80 -1.84
N GLY A 261 6.58 0.02 -1.52
CA GLY A 261 6.44 1.20 -0.65
C GLY A 261 6.74 1.01 0.85
N THR A 262 6.70 -0.22 1.36
CA THR A 262 6.93 -0.57 2.78
C THR A 262 7.43 -2.01 2.90
N GLY A 263 8.07 -2.36 4.03
CA GLY A 263 8.60 -3.71 4.28
C GLY A 263 9.83 -4.05 3.43
N CYS A 264 10.57 -3.05 2.96
CA CYS A 264 11.68 -3.22 2.03
C CYS A 264 13.00 -2.77 2.64
N PHE A 265 14.00 -3.65 2.63
CA PHE A 265 15.37 -3.35 3.02
C PHE A 265 16.17 -3.00 1.78
N PHE A 266 16.67 -1.78 1.68
CA PHE A 266 17.55 -1.33 0.60
C PHE A 266 19.01 -1.38 1.03
N GLN A 267 19.90 -1.77 0.11
CA GLN A 267 21.31 -1.43 0.22
C GLN A 267 21.46 0.08 -0.06
N ARG A 268 22.03 0.88 0.86
CA ARG A 268 22.13 2.34 0.71
C ARG A 268 22.81 2.77 -0.60
N ARG A 269 23.76 1.97 -1.08
CA ARG A 269 24.46 2.14 -2.37
C ARG A 269 23.51 2.16 -3.59
N ALA A 270 22.36 1.49 -3.53
CA ALA A 270 21.39 1.45 -4.63
C ALA A 270 20.67 2.80 -4.86
N PHE A 271 20.60 3.67 -3.85
CA PHE A 271 20.04 5.03 -4.01
C PHE A 271 20.93 5.97 -4.84
N PHE A 272 22.17 5.56 -5.13
CA PHE A 272 23.16 6.33 -5.89
C PHE A 272 23.40 5.74 -7.28
N GLY A 273 22.40 5.08 -7.87
CA GLY A 273 22.48 4.48 -9.20
C GLY A 273 22.71 2.98 -9.20
N SER A 274 22.72 2.37 -10.39
CA SER A 274 22.70 0.92 -10.57
C SER A 274 24.02 0.26 -10.07
N PRO A 275 24.05 -1.08 -9.93
CA PRO A 275 25.29 -1.81 -9.67
C PRO A 275 26.39 -1.46 -10.69
N SER A 276 26.00 -1.34 -11.97
CA SER A 276 26.87 -1.06 -13.11
C SER A 276 27.13 0.45 -13.38
N SER A 277 26.42 1.36 -12.72
CA SER A 277 26.51 2.80 -12.93
C SER A 277 26.22 3.61 -11.67
N LEU A 278 27.27 3.95 -10.90
CA LEU A 278 27.15 4.92 -9.81
C LEU A 278 26.95 6.33 -10.38
N ILE A 279 25.92 7.04 -9.91
CA ILE A 279 25.79 8.49 -10.02
C ILE A 279 26.64 9.10 -8.92
N GLN A 280 27.68 9.82 -9.32
CA GLN A 280 28.58 10.51 -8.40
C GLN A 280 27.83 11.59 -7.59
N PRO A 281 28.11 11.73 -6.29
CA PRO A 281 27.82 12.96 -5.57
C PRO A 281 28.54 14.15 -6.22
N GLU A 282 28.14 15.38 -5.87
CA GLU A 282 28.71 16.63 -6.41
C GLU A 282 30.20 16.88 -6.03
N VAL A 283 30.86 15.92 -5.37
CA VAL A 283 32.27 15.94 -4.96
C VAL A 283 33.06 14.90 -5.79
N PRO A 284 34.05 15.30 -6.61
CA PRO A 284 34.66 14.43 -7.63
C PRO A 284 35.40 13.18 -7.13
N GLU A 285 35.94 13.20 -5.91
CA GLU A 285 36.79 12.13 -5.36
C GLU A 285 36.01 10.89 -4.87
N LEU A 286 34.67 10.92 -4.89
CA LEU A 286 33.83 9.80 -4.44
C LEU A 286 33.61 8.72 -5.52
N SER A 287 34.44 8.72 -6.56
CA SER A 287 34.31 7.89 -7.76
C SER A 287 34.88 6.48 -7.61
N PRO A 288 34.12 5.39 -7.90
CA PRO A 288 34.61 4.01 -7.93
C PRO A 288 35.54 3.66 -9.12
N ASN A 289 36.43 4.58 -9.49
CA ASN A 289 37.51 4.42 -10.46
C ASN A 289 37.08 4.46 -11.95
N HIS A 290 36.94 5.70 -12.46
CA HIS A 290 37.82 6.22 -13.52
C HIS A 290 38.80 5.19 -14.18
N VAL A 291 38.88 4.96 -15.50
CA VAL A 291 38.20 5.64 -16.63
C VAL A 291 37.80 4.68 -17.80
N VAL A 292 37.84 5.11 -19.06
CA VAL A 292 36.91 4.72 -20.15
C VAL A 292 37.65 4.44 -21.48
N ASN A 293 37.22 3.45 -22.32
CA ASN A 293 37.95 3.15 -23.58
C ASN A 293 37.19 2.62 -24.84
N LYS A 294 35.88 2.84 -25.04
CA LYS A 294 35.26 2.74 -26.38
C LYS A 294 34.26 3.89 -26.66
N PRO A 295 34.25 4.51 -27.86
CA PRO A 295 33.35 5.63 -28.15
C PRO A 295 31.92 5.17 -28.47
N ILE A 296 30.92 5.89 -27.96
CA ILE A 296 29.47 5.68 -28.22
C ILE A 296 29.09 5.86 -29.71
N ARG A 297 30.02 6.35 -30.55
CA ARG A 297 29.87 6.53 -32.00
C ARG A 297 30.40 5.35 -32.83
N SER A 298 30.70 4.19 -32.24
CA SER A 298 31.10 3.01 -33.01
C SER A 298 29.96 2.55 -33.91
N GLN A 299 30.24 2.41 -35.21
CA GLN A 299 29.32 2.03 -36.28
C GLN A 299 28.38 0.87 -35.86
N GLU A 300 28.95 -0.18 -35.28
CA GLU A 300 28.28 -1.40 -34.81
C GLU A 300 27.14 -1.16 -33.79
N ILE A 301 27.22 -0.12 -32.97
CA ILE A 301 26.19 0.21 -31.97
C ILE A 301 25.07 1.07 -32.56
N LEU A 302 25.39 1.95 -33.52
CA LEU A 302 24.41 2.77 -34.21
C LEU A 302 23.61 1.97 -35.24
N GLU A 303 24.23 1.01 -35.93
CA GLU A 303 23.54 0.11 -36.88
C GLU A 303 22.56 -0.83 -36.18
N LEU A 304 22.92 -1.35 -34.99
CA LEU A 304 22.02 -2.17 -34.18
C LEU A 304 20.86 -1.37 -33.58
N ALA A 305 21.06 -0.10 -33.24
CA ALA A 305 19.99 0.77 -32.74
C ALA A 305 19.02 1.21 -33.86
N HIS A 306 19.49 1.35 -35.10
CA HIS A 306 18.63 1.69 -36.24
C HIS A 306 17.79 0.51 -36.75
N SER A 307 18.29 -0.73 -36.69
CA SER A 307 17.56 -1.90 -37.21
C SER A 307 16.32 -2.27 -36.39
N VAL A 308 16.32 -2.00 -35.08
CA VAL A 308 15.18 -2.25 -34.17
C VAL A 308 14.19 -1.10 -34.08
N ALA A 309 14.45 0.03 -34.74
CA ALA A 309 13.64 1.25 -34.68
C ALA A 309 12.88 1.55 -36.01
N ALA A 310 12.89 0.61 -36.96
CA ALA A 310 12.28 0.79 -38.27
C ALA A 310 10.76 0.51 -38.25
N CYS A 311 9.95 1.46 -38.73
CA CYS A 311 8.49 1.44 -38.67
C CYS A 311 7.79 0.44 -39.62
N ASN A 312 8.56 -0.43 -40.29
CA ASN A 312 8.09 -1.44 -41.24
C ASN A 312 8.38 -2.88 -40.77
N TYR A 313 8.80 -3.07 -39.52
CA TYR A 313 9.16 -4.38 -38.95
C TYR A 313 7.95 -5.34 -38.82
N GLU A 314 6.72 -4.81 -38.68
CA GLU A 314 5.48 -5.57 -38.59
C GLU A 314 4.49 -5.10 -39.66
N ASN A 315 4.73 -5.45 -40.94
CA ASN A 315 3.84 -5.06 -42.04
C ASN A 315 3.68 -6.14 -43.12
N LYS A 316 3.20 -7.33 -42.70
CA LYS A 316 2.39 -8.24 -43.52
C LYS A 316 1.47 -9.08 -42.62
N GLU A 317 0.19 -8.73 -42.56
CA GLU A 317 -0.98 -9.62 -42.74
C GLU A 317 -2.26 -8.74 -42.76
N GLU A 318 -3.16 -8.99 -43.71
CA GLU A 318 -4.48 -8.34 -43.76
C GLU A 318 -5.50 -9.23 -43.05
N TRP A 319 -6.24 -8.69 -42.08
CA TRP A 319 -7.24 -9.46 -41.32
C TRP A 319 -8.53 -8.67 -41.09
N GLY A 320 -9.65 -9.21 -41.60
CA GLY A 320 -10.99 -8.85 -41.13
C GLY A 320 -12.06 -8.69 -42.22
N GLU A 321 -12.71 -9.79 -42.63
CA GLU A 321 -14.19 -9.90 -42.66
C GLU A 321 -14.66 -11.29 -43.15
N LYS A 322 -15.04 -12.16 -42.19
CA LYS A 322 -16.16 -13.14 -42.26
C LYS A 322 -16.15 -14.01 -40.99
N ILE A 323 -17.32 -14.15 -40.36
CA ILE A 323 -17.49 -14.91 -39.11
C ILE A 323 -18.01 -16.31 -39.43
N SER A 324 -17.11 -17.29 -39.46
CA SER A 324 -17.38 -18.72 -39.21
C SER A 324 -16.05 -19.50 -39.20
N ASP A 325 -15.46 -19.72 -38.03
CA ASP A 325 -14.14 -20.35 -37.89
C ASP A 325 -13.98 -21.10 -36.53
N PRO A 326 -13.36 -22.30 -36.50
CA PRO A 326 -13.14 -23.08 -35.27
C PRO A 326 -12.32 -22.38 -34.17
N ARG A 327 -11.68 -21.23 -34.42
CA ARG A 327 -11.05 -20.36 -33.41
C ARG A 327 -12.00 -19.87 -32.31
N PHE A 328 -13.32 -20.02 -32.45
CA PHE A 328 -14.28 -19.86 -31.35
C PHE A 328 -13.89 -20.64 -30.09
N LEU A 329 -13.43 -21.89 -30.25
CA LEU A 329 -12.97 -22.72 -29.14
C LEU A 329 -11.70 -22.18 -28.48
N LEU A 330 -10.83 -21.47 -29.23
CA LEU A 330 -9.62 -20.86 -28.70
C LEU A 330 -9.94 -19.72 -27.72
N TYR A 331 -10.92 -18.86 -28.01
CA TYR A 331 -11.31 -17.79 -27.09
C TYR A 331 -11.94 -18.32 -25.80
N ILE A 332 -12.77 -19.38 -25.90
CA ILE A 332 -13.34 -20.06 -24.72
C ILE A 332 -12.22 -20.74 -23.93
N PHE A 333 -11.29 -21.43 -24.60
CA PHE A 333 -10.13 -22.07 -23.98
C PHE A 333 -9.21 -21.06 -23.30
N LEU A 334 -8.95 -19.89 -23.90
CA LEU A 334 -8.16 -18.82 -23.30
C LEU A 334 -8.87 -18.20 -22.10
N PHE A 335 -10.18 -17.93 -22.18
CA PHE A 335 -10.95 -17.39 -21.06
C PHE A 335 -11.01 -18.36 -19.87
N ILE A 336 -11.37 -19.63 -20.12
CA ILE A 336 -11.43 -20.67 -19.09
C ILE A 336 -10.04 -21.02 -18.58
N GLY A 337 -9.05 -21.11 -19.47
CA GLY A 337 -7.66 -21.44 -19.13
C GLY A 337 -6.99 -20.37 -18.28
N ALA A 338 -7.15 -19.08 -18.62
CA ALA A 338 -6.60 -17.98 -17.85
C ALA A 338 -7.26 -17.88 -16.46
N ASN A 339 -8.60 -17.90 -16.40
CA ASN A 339 -9.31 -17.87 -15.11
C ASN A 339 -9.05 -19.13 -14.26
N GLY A 340 -8.96 -20.29 -14.90
CA GLY A 340 -8.65 -21.57 -14.24
C GLY A 340 -7.23 -21.60 -13.69
N LYS A 341 -6.24 -21.10 -14.44
CA LYS A 341 -4.85 -21.00 -13.96
C LYS A 341 -4.72 -20.00 -12.81
N ASP A 342 -5.31 -18.81 -12.93
CA ASP A 342 -5.34 -17.81 -11.85
C ASP A 342 -6.07 -18.32 -10.60
N LEU A 343 -7.16 -19.10 -10.74
CA LEU A 343 -7.79 -19.80 -9.62
C LEU A 343 -6.85 -20.84 -8.99
N ILE A 344 -6.18 -21.67 -9.78
CA ILE A 344 -5.23 -22.68 -9.27
C ILE A 344 -4.11 -21.99 -8.47
N ASP A 345 -3.49 -20.94 -9.01
CA ASP A 345 -2.42 -20.20 -8.34
C ASP A 345 -2.92 -19.53 -7.04
N PHE A 346 -4.13 -18.98 -7.06
CA PHE A 346 -4.76 -18.39 -5.88
C PHE A 346 -5.04 -19.43 -4.77
N LEU A 347 -5.42 -20.65 -5.15
CA LEU A 347 -5.64 -21.76 -4.21
C LEU A 347 -4.31 -22.35 -3.68
N LEU A 348 -3.28 -22.48 -4.53
CA LEU A 348 -1.95 -22.95 -4.14
C LEU A 348 -1.35 -22.05 -3.04
N GLU A 349 -1.49 -20.73 -3.15
CA GLU A 349 -1.08 -19.77 -2.13
C GLU A 349 -2.06 -19.67 -0.92
N LYS A 350 -2.83 -20.73 -0.65
CA LYS A 350 -3.78 -20.84 0.48
C LYS A 350 -4.94 -19.83 0.44
N GLY A 351 -5.31 -19.37 -0.74
CA GLY A 351 -6.58 -18.66 -0.96
C GLY A 351 -7.78 -19.61 -0.94
N THR A 352 -8.99 -19.04 -1.11
CA THR A 352 -10.23 -19.82 -1.27
C THR A 352 -10.96 -19.40 -2.54
N PHE A 353 -11.83 -20.26 -3.06
CA PHE A 353 -12.65 -19.95 -4.24
C PHE A 353 -13.52 -18.70 -4.01
N GLU A 354 -14.08 -18.53 -2.81
CA GLU A 354 -14.88 -17.34 -2.44
C GLU A 354 -14.05 -16.05 -2.54
N ARG A 355 -12.83 -16.06 -1.99
CA ARG A 355 -11.91 -14.92 -2.02
C ARG A 355 -11.41 -14.62 -3.43
N TRP A 356 -11.13 -15.66 -4.22
CA TRP A 356 -10.80 -15.55 -5.64
C TRP A 356 -11.94 -14.89 -6.43
N TRP A 357 -13.18 -15.36 -6.22
CA TRP A 357 -14.36 -14.81 -6.91
C TRP A 357 -14.62 -13.34 -6.53
N ASN A 358 -14.49 -13.00 -5.25
CA ASN A 358 -14.58 -11.61 -4.80
C ASN A 358 -13.44 -10.74 -5.34
N ALA A 359 -12.25 -11.30 -5.58
CA ALA A 359 -11.18 -10.61 -6.29
C ALA A 359 -11.55 -10.30 -7.75
N GLN A 360 -12.22 -11.20 -8.47
CA GLN A 360 -12.73 -10.91 -9.83
C GLN A 360 -13.78 -9.79 -9.80
N ARG A 361 -14.73 -9.86 -8.87
CA ARG A 361 -15.73 -8.78 -8.65
C ARG A 361 -15.06 -7.44 -8.41
N MET A 362 -14.04 -7.38 -7.55
CA MET A 362 -13.39 -6.13 -7.21
C MET A 362 -12.54 -5.57 -8.36
N LEU A 363 -11.88 -6.43 -9.15
CA LEU A 363 -11.20 -5.99 -10.37
C LEU A 363 -12.18 -5.34 -11.37
N MET A 364 -13.36 -5.92 -11.58
CA MET A 364 -14.42 -5.32 -12.42
C MET A 364 -14.94 -4.00 -11.84
N ILE A 365 -15.16 -3.93 -10.53
CA ILE A 365 -15.59 -2.72 -9.84
C ILE A 365 -14.53 -1.61 -9.99
N CYS A 366 -13.25 -1.86 -9.70
CA CYS A 366 -12.17 -0.90 -9.86
C CYS A 366 -12.02 -0.43 -11.32
N GLY A 367 -12.11 -1.36 -12.29
CA GLY A 367 -12.07 -1.05 -13.71
C GLY A 367 -13.10 0.00 -14.13
N LEU A 368 -14.35 -0.15 -13.66
CA LEU A 368 -15.47 0.75 -13.96
C LEU A 368 -15.61 1.91 -12.97
N SER A 369 -14.69 2.07 -12.02
CA SER A 369 -14.70 3.15 -11.04
C SER A 369 -13.35 3.86 -10.95
N SER A 370 -12.46 3.46 -10.04
CA SER A 370 -11.19 4.13 -9.77
C SER A 370 -10.26 4.20 -10.98
N PHE A 371 -10.20 3.15 -11.81
CA PHE A 371 -9.34 3.14 -13.00
C PHE A 371 -9.91 4.04 -14.09
N LEU A 372 -11.21 3.93 -14.40
CA LEU A 372 -11.88 4.81 -15.37
C LEU A 372 -11.75 6.30 -15.00
N PHE A 373 -12.04 6.66 -13.74
CA PHE A 373 -11.91 8.03 -13.27
C PHE A 373 -10.44 8.50 -13.22
N GLY A 374 -9.50 7.62 -12.87
CA GLY A 374 -8.06 7.94 -12.91
C GLY A 374 -7.53 8.17 -14.33
N CYS A 375 -7.99 7.40 -15.32
CA CYS A 375 -7.67 7.62 -16.73
C CYS A 375 -8.26 8.95 -17.25
N ILE A 376 -9.48 9.29 -16.85
CA ILE A 376 -10.13 10.56 -17.20
C ILE A 376 -9.36 11.75 -16.58
N ASP A 377 -8.99 11.65 -15.30
CA ASP A 377 -8.21 12.68 -14.59
C ASP A 377 -6.81 12.87 -15.20
N TYR A 378 -6.12 11.77 -15.54
CA TYR A 378 -4.84 11.82 -16.25
C TYR A 378 -4.96 12.47 -17.64
N ALA A 379 -5.99 12.11 -18.42
CA ALA A 379 -6.22 12.68 -19.74
C ALA A 379 -6.55 14.17 -19.68
N LEU A 380 -7.42 14.58 -18.76
CA LEU A 380 -7.78 15.99 -18.55
C LEU A 380 -6.60 16.81 -17.99
N GLY A 381 -5.85 16.27 -17.04
CA GLY A 381 -4.62 16.88 -16.53
C GLY A 381 -3.54 17.05 -17.61
N SER A 382 -3.43 16.09 -18.53
CA SER A 382 -2.55 16.18 -19.72
C SER A 382 -2.98 17.27 -20.71
N LEU A 383 -4.25 17.68 -20.69
CA LEU A 383 -4.81 18.81 -21.43
C LEU A 383 -4.80 20.12 -20.62
N GLY A 384 -4.22 20.14 -19.42
CA GLY A 384 -4.17 21.31 -18.53
C GLY A 384 -5.48 21.58 -17.78
N ILE A 385 -6.45 20.67 -17.79
CA ILE A 385 -7.74 20.79 -17.11
C ILE A 385 -7.63 20.16 -15.71
N THR A 386 -7.56 21.00 -14.67
CA THR A 386 -7.50 20.53 -13.29
C THR A 386 -8.88 20.14 -12.76
N ILE A 387 -9.11 18.85 -12.52
CA ILE A 387 -10.29 18.40 -11.76
C ILE A 387 -10.08 18.75 -10.28
N ARG A 388 -11.14 19.14 -9.56
CA ARG A 388 -11.07 19.23 -8.09
C ARG A 388 -10.85 17.83 -7.51
N GLY A 389 -9.85 17.70 -6.64
CA GLY A 389 -9.47 16.41 -6.06
C GLY A 389 -10.62 15.70 -5.33
N PHE A 390 -10.55 14.38 -5.27
CA PHE A 390 -11.55 13.54 -4.64
C PHE A 390 -11.65 13.80 -3.13
N ASP A 391 -12.87 14.06 -2.63
CA ASP A 391 -13.14 14.10 -1.20
C ASP A 391 -12.92 12.70 -0.61
N VAL A 392 -11.99 12.61 0.35
CA VAL A 392 -11.69 11.36 1.05
C VAL A 392 -12.88 11.00 1.93
N THR A 393 -13.49 9.83 1.69
CA THR A 393 -14.57 9.31 2.53
C THR A 393 -14.12 9.21 3.98
N SER A 394 -14.97 9.63 4.91
CA SER A 394 -14.68 9.56 6.35
C SER A 394 -14.28 8.14 6.76
N LYS A 395 -13.15 8.02 7.49
CA LYS A 395 -12.68 6.76 8.07
C LYS A 395 -13.37 6.40 9.39
N LEU A 396 -14.43 7.11 9.78
CA LEU A 396 -15.22 6.80 10.96
C LEU A 396 -15.97 5.48 10.77
N GLN A 397 -15.57 4.46 11.54
CA GLN A 397 -16.16 3.13 11.51
C GLN A 397 -17.45 3.12 12.35
N ASP A 398 -18.61 3.10 11.68
CA ASP A 398 -19.91 2.81 12.31
C ASP A 398 -19.96 1.32 12.70
N ASN A 399 -20.50 1.00 13.88
CA ASN A 399 -20.73 -0.38 14.31
C ASN A 399 -21.61 -1.14 13.30
N GLU A 400 -22.58 -0.48 12.66
CA GLU A 400 -23.39 -1.11 11.62
C GLU A 400 -22.60 -1.38 10.34
N LEU A 401 -21.63 -0.52 10.00
CA LEU A 401 -20.74 -0.72 8.85
C LEU A 401 -19.80 -1.91 9.09
N SER A 402 -19.21 -2.01 10.28
CA SER A 402 -18.38 -3.16 10.67
C SER A 402 -19.17 -4.46 10.57
N LYS A 403 -20.40 -4.49 11.13
CA LYS A 403 -21.27 -5.66 11.07
C LYS A 403 -21.59 -6.09 9.63
N ARG A 404 -21.87 -5.16 8.71
CA ARG A 404 -22.08 -5.48 7.28
C ARG A 404 -20.82 -6.07 6.64
N TYR A 405 -19.67 -5.49 6.93
CA TYR A 405 -18.38 -6.00 6.47
C TYR A 405 -18.11 -7.43 6.98
N ASP A 406 -18.25 -7.69 8.27
CA ASP A 406 -18.06 -9.02 8.87
C ASP A 406 -19.01 -10.08 8.27
N GLN A 407 -20.21 -9.66 7.87
CA GLN A 407 -21.22 -10.49 7.19
C GLN A 407 -20.98 -10.69 5.68
N GLY A 408 -19.90 -10.16 5.11
CA GLY A 408 -19.62 -10.29 3.67
C GLY A 408 -20.48 -9.39 2.77
N THR A 409 -21.07 -8.32 3.33
CA THR A 409 -21.96 -7.41 2.59
C THR A 409 -21.22 -6.16 2.13
N PHE A 410 -21.24 -5.90 0.82
CA PHE A 410 -20.64 -4.71 0.22
C PHE A 410 -21.31 -3.41 0.69
N GLU A 411 -20.53 -2.35 0.88
CA GLU A 411 -20.98 -1.03 1.27
C GLU A 411 -21.12 -0.11 0.04
N PHE A 412 -22.31 0.46 -0.13
CA PHE A 412 -22.63 1.33 -1.26
C PHE A 412 -23.38 2.61 -0.87
N GLY A 413 -23.67 2.83 0.42
CA GLY A 413 -24.55 3.91 0.90
C GLY A 413 -24.01 5.32 0.69
N VAL A 414 -22.69 5.49 0.61
CA VAL A 414 -22.05 6.78 0.39
C VAL A 414 -22.14 7.16 -1.09
N ALA A 415 -22.98 8.14 -1.43
CA ALA A 415 -23.20 8.55 -2.81
C ALA A 415 -21.91 9.05 -3.48
N SER A 416 -21.49 8.37 -4.55
CA SER A 416 -20.31 8.69 -5.34
C SER A 416 -20.60 8.60 -6.85
N PRO A 417 -20.11 9.55 -7.68
CA PRO A 417 -20.17 9.44 -9.13
C PRO A 417 -19.49 8.17 -9.68
N MET A 418 -18.50 7.63 -8.96
CA MET A 418 -17.80 6.39 -9.30
C MET A 418 -18.73 5.17 -9.38
N PHE A 419 -19.89 5.22 -8.74
CA PHE A 419 -20.87 4.13 -8.80
C PHE A 419 -21.73 4.17 -10.07
N VAL A 420 -21.75 5.27 -10.84
CA VAL A 420 -22.59 5.38 -12.04
C VAL A 420 -22.16 4.40 -13.14
N PRO A 421 -20.88 4.31 -13.58
CA PRO A 421 -20.52 3.48 -14.73
C PRO A 421 -20.63 1.98 -14.43
N MET A 422 -20.23 1.55 -13.23
CA MET A 422 -20.40 0.17 -12.77
C MET A 422 -21.87 -0.25 -12.65
N THR A 423 -22.74 0.64 -12.16
CA THR A 423 -24.19 0.39 -12.08
C THR A 423 -24.81 0.34 -13.47
N MET A 424 -24.41 1.25 -14.37
CA MET A 424 -24.86 1.28 -15.76
C MET A 424 -24.47 0.00 -16.50
N ALA A 425 -23.21 -0.44 -16.38
CA ALA A 425 -22.73 -1.69 -16.97
C ALA A 425 -23.47 -2.92 -16.43
N ALA A 426 -23.78 -2.95 -15.13
CA ALA A 426 -24.57 -4.02 -14.53
C ALA A 426 -26.01 -4.07 -15.10
N ILE A 427 -26.65 -2.92 -15.30
CA ILE A 427 -27.99 -2.84 -15.91
C ILE A 427 -27.95 -3.32 -17.37
N ILE A 428 -26.99 -2.83 -18.17
CA ILE A 428 -26.84 -3.22 -19.58
C ILE A 428 -26.61 -4.72 -19.70
N ASN A 429 -25.66 -5.29 -18.95
CA ASN A 429 -25.38 -6.73 -19.02
C ASN A 429 -26.57 -7.60 -18.56
N LEU A 430 -27.36 -7.16 -17.58
CA LEU A 430 -28.57 -7.88 -17.17
C LEU A 430 -29.62 -7.89 -18.28
N ILE A 431 -29.87 -6.75 -18.92
CA ILE A 431 -30.82 -6.64 -20.03
C ILE A 431 -30.33 -7.47 -21.22
N SER A 432 -29.05 -7.35 -21.60
CA SER A 432 -28.44 -8.15 -22.68
C SER A 432 -28.51 -9.65 -22.42
N PHE A 433 -28.23 -10.10 -21.20
CA PHE A 433 -28.32 -11.51 -20.82
C PHE A 433 -29.76 -12.04 -20.94
N VAL A 434 -30.74 -11.32 -20.36
CA VAL A 434 -32.17 -11.69 -20.43
C VAL A 434 -32.66 -11.71 -21.88
N MET A 435 -32.32 -10.70 -22.68
CA MET A 435 -32.70 -10.63 -24.09
C MET A 435 -32.05 -11.74 -24.93
N GLY A 436 -30.78 -12.09 -24.68
CA GLY A 436 -30.09 -13.21 -25.31
C GLY A 436 -30.74 -14.55 -24.99
N VAL A 437 -31.02 -14.82 -23.72
CA VAL A 437 -31.71 -16.03 -23.26
C VAL A 437 -33.13 -16.14 -23.86
N LEU A 438 -33.91 -15.05 -23.85
CA LEU A 438 -35.22 -15.01 -24.51
C LEU A 438 -35.13 -15.19 -26.03
N GLY A 439 -34.05 -14.70 -26.65
CA GLY A 439 -33.76 -14.90 -28.07
C GLY A 439 -33.59 -16.38 -28.43
N VAL A 440 -32.81 -17.10 -27.63
CA VAL A 440 -32.62 -18.56 -27.77
C VAL A 440 -33.94 -19.31 -27.65
N PHE A 441 -34.75 -19.02 -26.63
CA PHE A 441 -36.07 -19.65 -26.45
C PHE A 441 -37.05 -19.36 -27.61
N ARG A 442 -36.93 -18.21 -28.29
CA ARG A 442 -37.85 -17.82 -29.37
C ARG A 442 -37.44 -18.29 -30.76
N LYS A 443 -36.14 -18.44 -31.04
CA LYS A 443 -35.62 -18.73 -32.39
C LYS A 443 -35.12 -20.16 -32.60
N GLY A 444 -35.05 -20.98 -31.55
CA GLY A 444 -34.54 -22.35 -31.64
C GLY A 444 -33.02 -22.41 -31.75
N MET A 445 -32.48 -23.63 -31.76
CA MET A 445 -31.03 -23.84 -31.63
C MET A 445 -30.22 -23.49 -32.89
N GLU A 446 -30.86 -23.29 -34.04
CA GLU A 446 -30.19 -23.10 -35.34
C GLU A 446 -29.37 -21.81 -35.45
N ASN A 447 -29.56 -20.86 -34.53
CA ASN A 447 -28.84 -19.58 -34.49
C ASN A 447 -27.96 -19.43 -33.23
N MET A 448 -27.61 -20.54 -32.57
CA MET A 448 -26.93 -20.57 -31.27
C MET A 448 -25.44 -20.21 -31.32
N GLU A 449 -24.72 -20.60 -32.38
CA GLU A 449 -23.25 -20.54 -32.40
C GLU A 449 -22.69 -19.13 -32.16
N GLY A 450 -23.35 -18.09 -32.71
CA GLY A 450 -22.98 -16.69 -32.48
C GLY A 450 -23.41 -16.12 -31.13
N LEU A 451 -24.44 -16.68 -30.49
CA LEU A 451 -25.05 -16.12 -29.26
C LEU A 451 -24.53 -16.76 -27.97
N ILE A 452 -24.08 -18.02 -27.99
CA ILE A 452 -23.63 -18.75 -26.80
C ILE A 452 -22.52 -17.98 -26.04
N LEU A 453 -21.48 -17.52 -26.74
CA LEU A 453 -20.37 -16.80 -26.08
C LEU A 453 -20.84 -15.46 -25.48
N GLN A 454 -21.73 -14.74 -26.15
CA GLN A 454 -22.29 -13.48 -25.64
C GLN A 454 -23.13 -13.72 -24.38
N ILE A 455 -23.92 -14.79 -24.35
CA ILE A 455 -24.72 -15.19 -23.18
C ILE A 455 -23.81 -15.67 -22.03
N LEU A 456 -22.73 -16.40 -22.33
CA LEU A 456 -21.75 -16.82 -21.32
C LEU A 456 -20.99 -15.64 -20.71
N LEU A 457 -20.52 -14.70 -21.53
CA LEU A 457 -19.80 -13.51 -21.06
C LEU A 457 -20.72 -12.57 -20.27
N SER A 458 -21.89 -12.23 -20.81
CA SER A 458 -22.87 -11.39 -20.08
C SER A 458 -23.38 -12.09 -18.82
N GLY A 459 -23.59 -13.41 -18.84
CA GLY A 459 -23.93 -14.21 -17.67
C GLY A 459 -22.84 -14.19 -16.59
N PHE A 460 -21.56 -14.34 -16.97
CA PHE A 460 -20.43 -14.21 -16.05
C PHE A 460 -20.40 -12.81 -15.41
N VAL A 461 -20.61 -11.75 -16.19
CA VAL A 461 -20.69 -10.38 -15.65
C VAL A 461 -21.88 -10.23 -14.71
N VAL A 462 -23.07 -10.73 -15.07
CA VAL A 462 -24.28 -10.70 -14.22
C VAL A 462 -24.05 -11.41 -12.87
N ILE A 463 -23.43 -12.59 -12.83
CA ILE A 463 -23.12 -13.31 -11.57
C ILE A 463 -22.11 -12.52 -10.71
N ASN A 464 -21.18 -11.81 -11.34
CA ASN A 464 -20.23 -10.95 -10.64
C ASN A 464 -20.89 -9.65 -10.13
N CYS A 465 -21.80 -9.05 -10.91
CA CYS A 465 -22.59 -7.88 -10.55
C CYS A 465 -23.69 -8.15 -9.51
N TRP A 466 -23.87 -9.39 -9.03
CA TRP A 466 -24.89 -9.74 -8.03
C TRP A 466 -24.96 -8.80 -6.80
N PRO A 467 -23.84 -8.38 -6.16
CA PRO A 467 -23.90 -7.42 -5.05
C PRO A 467 -24.48 -6.05 -5.45
N LEU A 468 -24.37 -5.65 -6.72
CA LEU A 468 -24.93 -4.41 -7.25
C LEU A 468 -26.45 -4.52 -7.42
N TYR A 469 -26.96 -5.64 -7.94
CA TYR A 469 -28.41 -5.88 -8.01
C TYR A 469 -29.03 -5.94 -6.61
N GLN A 470 -28.35 -6.57 -5.65
CA GLN A 470 -28.73 -6.53 -4.24
C GLN A 470 -28.77 -5.10 -3.69
N ALA A 471 -27.74 -4.29 -3.93
CA ALA A 471 -27.67 -2.91 -3.48
C ALA A 471 -28.71 -2.00 -4.15
N MET A 472 -29.04 -2.22 -5.43
CA MET A 472 -30.02 -1.42 -6.18
C MET A 472 -31.47 -1.72 -5.82
N VAL A 473 -31.82 -3.00 -5.69
CA VAL A 473 -33.23 -3.46 -5.70
C VAL A 473 -33.66 -4.07 -4.37
N PHE A 474 -32.82 -4.93 -3.80
CA PHE A 474 -33.24 -5.83 -2.71
C PHE A 474 -32.90 -5.32 -1.30
N ARG A 475 -32.07 -4.28 -1.17
CA ARG A 475 -31.60 -3.76 0.13
C ARG A 475 -32.32 -2.48 0.57
N SER A 476 -32.79 -2.51 1.82
CA SER A 476 -33.39 -1.37 2.53
C SER A 476 -32.47 -0.73 3.58
N ASP A 477 -31.31 -1.35 3.88
CA ASP A 477 -30.35 -0.86 4.86
C ASP A 477 -29.51 0.33 4.36
N LYS A 478 -28.77 0.97 5.27
CA LYS A 478 -27.94 2.15 4.98
C LYS A 478 -26.92 1.93 3.85
N GLY A 479 -26.47 0.70 3.62
CA GLY A 479 -25.48 0.37 2.58
C GLY A 479 -26.07 -0.01 1.23
N ARG A 480 -27.36 0.25 0.98
CA ARG A 480 -27.98 0.17 -0.34
C ARG A 480 -27.38 1.20 -1.32
N MET A 481 -27.49 0.97 -2.62
CA MET A 481 -27.14 1.96 -3.64
C MET A 481 -28.08 3.18 -3.53
N PRO A 482 -27.57 4.42 -3.47
CA PRO A 482 -28.41 5.61 -3.46
C PRO A 482 -29.27 5.70 -4.71
N THR A 483 -30.58 5.85 -4.53
CA THR A 483 -31.58 5.82 -5.61
C THR A 483 -31.26 6.80 -6.76
N LYS A 484 -30.66 7.95 -6.46
CA LYS A 484 -30.21 8.92 -7.48
C LYS A 484 -29.16 8.33 -8.43
N ILE A 485 -28.22 7.53 -7.93
CA ILE A 485 -27.21 6.84 -8.74
C ILE A 485 -27.89 5.79 -9.63
N THR A 486 -28.77 4.98 -9.06
CA THR A 486 -29.55 3.96 -9.81
C THR A 486 -30.34 4.59 -10.95
N LEU A 487 -31.04 5.71 -10.70
CA LEU A 487 -31.84 6.40 -11.71
C LEU A 487 -30.97 7.01 -12.83
N ILE A 488 -29.84 7.65 -12.49
CA ILE A 488 -28.90 8.18 -13.49
C ILE A 488 -28.32 7.05 -14.34
N ALA A 489 -27.87 5.97 -13.70
CA ALA A 489 -27.31 4.81 -14.38
C ALA A 489 -28.32 4.11 -15.30
N ALA A 490 -29.58 3.98 -14.86
CA ALA A 490 -30.67 3.42 -15.68
C ALA A 490 -31.01 4.30 -16.89
N PHE A 491 -31.04 5.63 -16.71
CA PHE A 491 -31.26 6.57 -17.81
C PHE A 491 -30.13 6.52 -18.85
N LEU A 492 -28.88 6.53 -18.41
CA LEU A 492 -27.72 6.40 -19.31
C LEU A 492 -27.68 5.01 -20.00
N ALA A 493 -28.03 3.94 -19.28
CA ALA A 493 -28.16 2.60 -19.86
C ALA A 493 -29.26 2.57 -20.94
N SER A 494 -30.41 3.20 -20.71
CA SER A 494 -31.48 3.23 -21.73
C SER A 494 -31.09 4.01 -22.98
N ILE A 495 -30.30 5.09 -22.87
CA ILE A 495 -29.76 5.81 -24.03
C ILE A 495 -28.85 4.89 -24.85
N LEU A 496 -27.94 4.17 -24.19
CA LEU A 496 -27.03 3.24 -24.86
C LEU A 496 -27.74 2.06 -25.53
N ILE A 497 -28.78 1.51 -24.89
CA ILE A 497 -29.56 0.37 -25.41
C ILE A 497 -30.51 0.78 -26.54
N VAL A 498 -31.03 2.01 -26.54
CA VAL A 498 -31.90 2.53 -27.63
C VAL A 498 -31.09 3.04 -28.82
N GLY A 499 -29.82 3.42 -28.60
CA GLY A 499 -28.88 3.82 -29.65
C GLY A 499 -28.12 2.66 -30.31
N SER A 500 -28.35 1.41 -29.88
CA SER A 500 -27.70 0.18 -30.37
C SER A 500 -28.69 -0.76 -31.06
#